data_AF-A0A3A8WL83-F1
#
_entry.id   AF-A0A3A8WL83-F1
#
_cell.length_a   1.000
_cell.length_b   1.000
_cell.length_c   1.000
_cell.angle_alpha   90.00
_cell.angle_beta   90.00
_cell.angle_gamma   90.00
#
_symmetry.space_group_name_H-M   'P 1'
#
loop_
_entity.id
_entity.type
_entity.pdbx_description
1 polymer ?
#
loop_
_entity_poly.entity_id
_entity_poly.type
_entity_poly.pdbx_seq_one_letter_code
_entity_poly.pdbx_strand_id
1 'polypeptide(L)'
;MTKYEVLLCLYYYLDKEYFSDKNKSDEYINYISSINPDIWSDAETADMAYYQDYLKICSSFFSGSECSVQDGLKYARRYLDAYNTYEHNQFSSNIDEVVTVFGKCTLSDWEKIYHWVKNR
;
A
#
# COMPACT_ATOMS: atom_id res chain seq x y z
N MET A 1 -12.14 3.74 7.76
CA MET A 1 -11.21 3.09 6.82
C MET A 1 -11.13 1.61 7.14
N THR A 2 -11.61 0.76 6.25
CA THR A 2 -11.37 -0.69 6.29
C THR A 2 -9.92 -1.00 5.90
N LYS A 3 -9.44 -2.22 6.16
CA LYS A 3 -8.12 -2.68 5.68
C LYS A 3 -8.01 -2.53 4.15
N TYR A 4 -9.06 -2.89 3.42
CA TYR A 4 -9.11 -2.72 1.96
C TYR A 4 -8.98 -1.25 1.54
N GLU A 5 -9.71 -0.33 2.19
CA GLU A 5 -9.59 1.11 1.92
C GLU A 5 -8.18 1.65 2.21
N VAL A 6 -7.49 1.13 3.23
CA VAL A 6 -6.08 1.49 3.50
C VAL A 6 -5.18 1.06 2.35
N LEU A 7 -5.33 -0.17 1.84
CA LEU A 7 -4.53 -0.66 0.73
C LEU A 7 -4.79 0.10 -0.57
N LEU A 8 -6.06 0.41 -0.87
CA LEU A 8 -6.43 1.25 -2.01
C LEU A 8 -5.78 2.63 -1.93
N CYS A 9 -5.89 3.30 -0.78
CA CYS A 9 -5.28 4.63 -0.62
C CYS A 9 -3.75 4.58 -0.75
N LEU A 10 -3.12 3.51 -0.28
CA LEU A 10 -1.68 3.28 -0.45
C LEU A 10 -1.32 3.15 -1.93
N TYR A 11 -2.03 2.30 -2.68
CA TYR A 11 -1.82 2.14 -4.11
C TYR A 11 -1.96 3.47 -4.86
N TYR A 12 -3.09 4.17 -4.72
CA TYR A 12 -3.35 5.39 -5.49
C TYR A 12 -2.40 6.54 -5.13
N TYR A 13 -1.91 6.61 -3.89
CA TYR A 13 -0.88 7.57 -3.55
C TYR A 13 0.42 7.26 -4.30
N LEU A 14 0.88 6.01 -4.28
CA LEU A 14 2.13 5.60 -4.93
C LEU A 14 2.04 5.69 -6.46
N ASP A 15 0.91 5.29 -7.04
CA ASP A 15 0.64 5.43 -8.47
C ASP A 15 0.71 6.91 -8.93
N LYS A 16 0.12 7.83 -8.14
CA LYS A 16 0.24 9.26 -8.40
C LYS A 16 1.70 9.76 -8.35
N GLU A 17 2.51 9.26 -7.42
CA GLU A 17 3.93 9.59 -7.34
C GLU A 17 4.71 9.05 -8.55
N TYR A 18 4.38 7.83 -9.03
CA TYR A 18 4.93 7.27 -10.27
C TYR A 18 4.60 8.12 -11.51
N PHE A 19 3.36 8.59 -11.63
CA PHE A 19 2.97 9.47 -12.74
C PHE A 19 3.69 10.81 -12.73
N SER A 20 4.06 11.30 -11.55
CA SER A 20 4.77 12.58 -11.36
C SER A 20 6.27 12.45 -11.61
N ASP A 21 6.84 11.27 -11.39
CA ASP A 21 8.24 10.95 -11.62
C ASP A 21 8.37 9.50 -12.12
N LYS A 22 8.57 9.37 -13.44
CA LYS A 22 8.66 8.06 -14.10
C LYS A 22 10.00 7.35 -13.91
N ASN A 23 10.97 7.97 -13.26
CA ASN A 23 12.31 7.40 -13.05
C ASN A 23 12.39 6.60 -11.74
N LYS A 24 11.38 5.76 -11.47
CA LYS A 24 11.32 4.86 -10.31
C LYS A 24 12.09 3.57 -10.58
N SER A 25 12.57 2.93 -9.51
CA SER A 25 13.21 1.62 -9.59
C SER A 25 12.24 0.53 -10.06
N ASP A 26 12.80 -0.57 -10.55
CA ASP A 26 12.01 -1.75 -10.92
C ASP A 26 11.31 -2.33 -9.69
N GLU A 27 11.93 -2.30 -8.51
CA GLU A 27 11.34 -2.73 -7.24
C GLU A 27 10.08 -1.91 -6.90
N TYR A 28 10.11 -0.60 -7.10
CA TYR A 28 8.96 0.27 -6.90
C TYR A 28 7.82 -0.05 -7.87
N ILE A 29 8.15 -0.24 -9.15
CA ILE A 29 7.18 -0.59 -10.19
C ILE A 29 6.56 -1.96 -9.92
N ASN A 30 7.37 -2.96 -9.54
CA ASN A 30 6.92 -4.30 -9.20
C ASN A 30 5.99 -4.28 -7.98
N TYR A 31 6.33 -3.49 -6.96
CA TYR A 31 5.48 -3.33 -5.78
C TYR A 31 4.11 -2.73 -6.13
N ILE A 32 4.07 -1.59 -6.84
CA ILE A 32 2.80 -0.96 -7.25
C ILE A 32 1.98 -1.92 -8.09
N SER A 33 2.62 -2.61 -9.04
CA SER A 33 1.97 -3.60 -9.89
C SER A 33 1.35 -4.71 -9.04
N SER A 34 2.03 -5.20 -8.01
CA SER A 34 1.53 -6.27 -7.13
C SER A 34 0.31 -5.85 -6.31
N ILE A 35 0.20 -4.56 -5.96
CA ILE A 35 -0.90 -4.03 -5.15
C ILE A 35 -2.02 -3.35 -5.93
N ASN A 36 -1.95 -3.40 -7.26
CA ASN A 36 -2.90 -2.71 -8.11
C ASN A 36 -4.32 -3.36 -7.98
N PRO A 37 -5.35 -2.62 -7.56
CA PRO A 37 -6.70 -3.17 -7.41
C PRO A 37 -7.38 -3.47 -8.75
N ASP A 38 -6.96 -2.83 -9.84
CA ASP A 38 -7.55 -3.01 -11.18
C ASP A 38 -7.12 -4.34 -11.83
N ILE A 39 -6.03 -4.95 -11.37
CA ILE A 39 -5.68 -6.33 -11.74
C ILE A 39 -6.39 -7.36 -10.85
N TRP A 40 -7.06 -6.92 -9.78
CA TRP A 40 -7.79 -7.83 -8.89
C TRP A 40 -9.20 -8.18 -9.34
N SER A 41 -9.77 -7.42 -10.28
CA SER A 41 -11.08 -7.71 -10.87
C SER A 41 -11.08 -8.95 -11.77
N ASP A 42 -9.92 -9.34 -12.30
CA ASP A 42 -9.86 -10.34 -13.38
C ASP A 42 -9.64 -11.77 -12.85
N ALA A 43 -9.64 -11.98 -11.53
CA ALA A 43 -9.48 -13.27 -10.85
C ALA A 43 -8.21 -14.10 -11.22
N GLU A 44 -7.41 -13.63 -12.17
CA GLU A 44 -6.26 -14.35 -12.73
C GLU A 44 -4.92 -13.61 -12.54
N THR A 45 -4.92 -12.33 -12.17
CA THR A 45 -3.69 -11.50 -12.14
C THR A 45 -3.49 -10.65 -10.89
N ALA A 46 -4.47 -10.57 -9.97
CA ALA A 46 -4.12 -10.33 -8.57
C ALA A 46 -3.21 -11.45 -8.11
N ASP A 47 -2.05 -11.11 -7.56
CA ASP A 47 -1.46 -12.08 -6.68
C ASP A 47 -2.32 -12.13 -5.41
N MET A 48 -3.31 -13.04 -5.40
CA MET A 48 -4.14 -13.30 -4.23
C MET A 48 -3.24 -13.59 -3.02
N ALA A 49 -2.03 -14.13 -3.23
CA ALA A 49 -1.04 -14.29 -2.17
C ALA A 49 -0.62 -12.94 -1.57
N TYR A 50 -0.38 -11.92 -2.38
CA TYR A 50 -0.02 -10.58 -1.90
C TYR A 50 -1.14 -9.99 -1.03
N TYR A 51 -2.40 -10.06 -1.47
CA TYR A 51 -3.51 -9.55 -0.66
C TYR A 51 -3.66 -10.34 0.66
N GLN A 52 -3.42 -11.65 0.65
CA GLN A 52 -3.39 -12.45 1.87
C GLN A 52 -2.24 -12.06 2.81
N ASP A 53 -1.04 -11.80 2.27
CA ASP A 53 0.10 -11.35 3.05
C ASP A 53 -0.14 -9.96 3.64
N TYR A 54 -0.74 -9.06 2.87
CA TYR A 54 -1.23 -7.78 3.36
C TYR A 54 -2.18 -7.95 4.54
N LEU A 55 -3.23 -8.78 4.37
CA LEU A 55 -4.21 -9.02 5.42
C LEU A 55 -3.57 -9.62 6.67
N LYS A 56 -2.64 -10.57 6.49
CA LYS A 56 -1.91 -11.23 7.59
C LYS A 56 -1.07 -10.23 8.37
N ILE A 57 -0.28 -9.40 7.69
CA ILE A 57 0.56 -8.37 8.33
C ILE A 57 -0.33 -7.34 9.02
N CYS A 58 -1.31 -6.76 8.31
CA CYS A 58 -2.17 -5.73 8.87
C CYS A 58 -3.01 -6.22 10.05
N SER A 59 -3.45 -7.48 10.06
CA SER A 59 -4.25 -8.02 11.16
C SER A 59 -3.47 -8.16 12.47
N SER A 60 -2.13 -8.11 12.44
CA SER A 60 -1.29 -8.11 13.65
C SER A 60 -1.37 -6.81 14.45
N PHE A 61 -1.76 -5.68 13.82
CA PHE A 61 -1.79 -4.36 14.47
C PHE A 61 -3.05 -3.51 14.19
N PHE A 62 -3.89 -3.91 13.23
CA PHE A 62 -5.20 -3.33 12.96
C PHE A 62 -6.26 -4.21 13.63
N SER A 63 -6.72 -3.79 14.81
CA SER A 63 -7.86 -4.39 15.50
C SER A 63 -9.19 -3.88 14.93
N GLY A 64 -10.15 -4.78 14.73
CA GLY A 64 -11.50 -4.43 14.26
C GLY A 64 -11.68 -4.38 12.74
N SER A 65 -12.87 -3.92 12.34
CA SER A 65 -13.31 -3.81 10.94
C SER A 65 -12.95 -2.47 10.29
N GLU A 66 -12.86 -1.40 11.08
CA GLU A 66 -12.61 -0.03 10.61
C GLU A 66 -11.71 0.77 11.56
N CYS A 67 -11.01 1.76 11.01
CA CYS A 67 -10.23 2.75 11.75
C CYS A 67 -10.49 4.18 11.26
N SER A 68 -10.01 5.17 12.01
CA SER A 68 -10.00 6.57 11.57
C SER A 68 -9.09 6.77 10.34
N VAL A 69 -9.27 7.89 9.61
CA VAL A 69 -8.40 8.22 8.46
C VAL A 69 -6.94 8.40 8.89
N GLN A 70 -6.73 9.06 10.02
CA GLN A 70 -5.41 9.26 10.62
C GLN A 70 -4.75 7.93 11.02
N ASP A 71 -5.51 7.00 11.62
CA ASP A 71 -4.96 5.69 11.97
C ASP A 71 -4.70 4.84 10.72
N GLY A 72 -5.51 5.01 9.66
CA GLY A 72 -5.25 4.39 8.36
C GLY A 72 -3.86 4.74 7.81
N LEU A 73 -3.45 6.01 7.89
CA LEU A 73 -2.09 6.43 7.50
C LEU A 73 -1.01 5.77 8.37
N LYS A 74 -1.22 5.70 9.70
CA LYS A 74 -0.28 5.03 10.60
C LYS A 74 -0.16 3.54 10.27
N TYR A 75 -1.28 2.88 9.96
CA TYR A 75 -1.30 1.47 9.60
C TYR A 75 -0.64 1.19 8.26
N ALA A 76 -0.83 2.06 7.26
CA ALA A 76 -0.12 1.95 5.98
C ALA A 76 1.41 2.03 6.17
N ARG A 77 1.89 2.97 6.99
CA ARG A 77 3.33 3.07 7.31
C ARG A 77 3.85 1.82 8.01
N ARG A 78 3.16 1.37 9.07
CA ARG A 78 3.54 0.15 9.79
C ARG A 78 3.52 -1.09 8.90
N TYR A 79 2.57 -1.17 7.98
CA TYR A 79 2.50 -2.23 6.99
C TYR A 79 3.75 -2.25 6.11
N LEU A 80 4.10 -1.10 5.51
CA LEU A 80 5.27 -1.00 4.64
C LEU A 80 6.57 -1.33 5.37
N ASP A 81 6.75 -0.87 6.61
CA ASP A 81 7.93 -1.20 7.41
C ASP A 81 8.04 -2.70 7.68
N ALA A 82 6.92 -3.34 8.03
CA ALA A 82 6.86 -4.77 8.30
C ALA A 82 7.05 -5.61 7.03
N TYR A 83 6.45 -5.19 5.91
CA TYR A 83 6.59 -5.85 4.62
C TYR A 83 8.02 -5.74 4.09
N ASN A 84 8.64 -4.55 4.18
CA ASN A 84 10.04 -4.37 3.78
C ASN A 84 10.97 -5.27 4.60
N THR A 85 10.75 -5.36 5.91
CA THR A 85 11.49 -6.29 6.79
C THR A 85 11.30 -7.75 6.37
N TYR A 86 10.09 -8.13 5.96
CA TYR A 86 9.79 -9.47 5.46
C TYR A 86 10.53 -9.78 4.15
N GLU A 87 10.48 -8.87 3.17
CA GLU A 87 11.18 -8.98 1.88
C GLU A 87 12.70 -9.17 2.07
N HIS A 88 13.32 -8.32 2.89
CA HIS A 88 14.75 -8.41 3.21
C HIS A 88 15.11 -9.78 3.81
N ASN A 89 14.28 -10.28 4.73
CA ASN A 89 14.58 -11.51 5.47
C ASN A 89 14.27 -12.80 4.68
N GLN A 90 13.27 -12.80 3.81
CA GLN A 90 12.82 -14.01 3.11
C GLN A 90 13.39 -14.15 1.71
N PHE A 91 13.59 -13.04 0.99
CA PHE A 91 13.86 -13.06 -0.44
C PHE A 91 15.13 -12.31 -0.84
N SER A 92 15.82 -11.66 0.12
CA SER A 92 16.94 -10.76 -0.18
C SER A 92 16.55 -9.64 -1.17
N SER A 93 15.27 -9.28 -1.19
CA SER A 93 14.67 -8.16 -1.93
C SER A 93 14.32 -7.02 -0.97
N ASN A 94 13.86 -5.89 -1.49
CA ASN A 94 13.40 -4.77 -0.67
C ASN A 94 12.39 -3.89 -1.42
N ILE A 95 11.74 -3.02 -0.65
CA ILE A 95 10.86 -1.96 -1.14
C ILE A 95 11.30 -0.60 -0.56
N ASP A 96 12.61 -0.38 -0.38
CA ASP A 96 13.15 0.78 0.33
C ASP A 96 12.72 2.11 -0.31
N GLU A 97 12.66 2.16 -1.64
CA GLU A 97 12.14 3.34 -2.35
C GLU A 97 10.66 3.58 -2.04
N VAL A 98 9.82 2.53 -1.99
CA VAL A 98 8.40 2.63 -1.65
C VAL A 98 8.22 3.20 -0.25
N VAL A 99 8.96 2.67 0.73
CA VAL A 99 8.94 3.16 2.12
C VAL A 99 9.35 4.64 2.16
N THR A 100 10.40 5.00 1.42
CA THR A 100 10.92 6.39 1.37
C THR A 100 9.92 7.36 0.73
N VAL A 101 9.31 6.98 -0.39
CA VAL A 101 8.31 7.80 -1.08
C VAL A 101 7.06 7.94 -0.21
N PHE A 102 6.53 6.85 0.32
CA PHE A 102 5.36 6.90 1.19
C PHE A 102 5.62 7.62 2.53
N GLY A 103 6.87 7.60 3.01
CA GLY A 103 7.29 8.38 4.18
C GLY A 103 7.05 9.89 4.03
N LYS A 104 6.97 10.41 2.80
CA LYS A 104 6.65 11.81 2.50
C LYS A 104 5.14 12.09 2.47
N CYS A 105 4.29 11.07 2.49
CA CYS A 105 2.84 11.22 2.50
C CYS A 105 2.37 11.93 3.76
N THR A 106 1.79 13.13 3.60
CA THR A 106 1.21 13.88 4.73
C THR A 106 -0.22 13.41 5.02
N LEU A 107 -0.75 13.76 6.20
CA LEU A 107 -2.16 13.51 6.51
C LEU A 107 -3.09 14.19 5.49
N SER A 108 -2.75 15.40 5.03
CA SER A 108 -3.55 16.11 4.03
C SER A 108 -3.56 15.38 2.68
N ASP A 109 -2.42 14.83 2.25
CA ASP A 109 -2.36 14.04 1.02
C ASP A 109 -3.18 12.75 1.15
N TRP A 110 -3.03 12.07 2.29
CA TRP A 110 -3.78 10.87 2.61
C TRP A 110 -5.29 11.10 2.64
N GLU A 111 -5.75 12.18 3.27
CA GLU A 111 -7.15 12.57 3.30
C GLU A 111 -7.67 12.84 1.89
N LYS A 112 -6.93 13.56 1.04
CA LYS A 112 -7.35 13.81 -0.36
C LYS A 112 -7.53 12.51 -1.13
N ILE A 113 -6.59 11.57 -1.00
CA ILE A 113 -6.68 10.26 -1.65
C ILE A 113 -7.88 9.48 -1.11
N TYR A 114 -8.09 9.44 0.20
CA TYR A 114 -9.23 8.74 0.80
C TYR A 114 -10.57 9.29 0.32
N HIS A 115 -10.74 10.61 0.30
CA HIS A 115 -11.97 11.23 -0.21
C HIS A 115 -12.21 10.89 -1.69
N TRP A 116 -11.15 10.83 -2.50
CA TRP A 116 -11.28 10.42 -3.89
C TRP A 116 -11.68 8.93 -4.01
N VAL A 117 -11.06 8.05 -3.23
CA VAL A 117 -11.40 6.61 -3.20
C VAL A 117 -12.85 6.37 -2.80
N LYS A 118 -13.40 7.13 -1.84
CA LYS A 118 -14.80 6.99 -1.40
C LYS A 118 -15.84 7.46 -2.43
N ASN A 119 -15.43 8.26 -3.41
CA ASN A 119 -16.32 8.85 -4.41
C ASN A 119 -16.19 8.22 -5.81
N ARG A 120 -15.38 7.16 -5.95
CA ARG A 120 -15.36 6.28 -7.14
C ARG A 120 -16.44 5.22 -7.03
#